data_AF-A0ABD0ZYB8-F1
#
_entry.id   AF-A0ABD0ZYB8-F1
#
_cell.length_a   1.000
_cell.length_b   1.000
_cell.length_c   1.000
_cell.angle_alpha   90.00
_cell.angle_beta   90.00
_cell.angle_gamma   90.00
#
_symmetry.space_group_name_H-M   'P 1'
#
loop_
_entity.id
_entity.type
_entity.pdbx_description
1 polymer ?
#
loop_
_entity_poly.entity_id
_entity_poly.type
_entity_poly.pdbx_seq_one_letter_code
_entity_poly.pdbx_strand_id
1 'polypeptide(L)'
;MRALNSRLVLIDINSSWQASRRLISATTTAFSTDSSSFRRTRGARQRIASSKSPASSPSPVRRPSDGFSFDVRSPSADSTNFASTAPPTVELDAFLEILPPATRKELVKHEAIGELIEVVMDLGRKPLARFPSGDWVISEQAVTHQDLKLAVSKVGDFSDDNRSGINRSLHRISAIRNRKLQIIGLTCRVGRVVSGSAEIIRDLIEGGGSILVIGSPGVGKTTLIREIARMLADEHRKRVVIVDTSNEIGGDGDVPHSGIGRARRMQVPNVNLQHDVLSLNSLTL
;
A
#
# COMPACT_ATOMS: atom_id res chain seq x y z
N MET A 1 17.27 14.69 38.17
CA MET A 1 16.06 13.98 37.68
C MET A 1 14.89 14.95 37.69
N ARG A 2 14.54 15.55 36.55
CA ARG A 2 13.28 16.29 36.42
C ARG A 2 12.27 15.34 35.78
N ALA A 3 11.22 14.99 36.52
CA ALA A 3 10.08 14.28 35.96
C ALA A 3 9.44 15.20 34.91
N LEU A 4 9.59 14.86 33.63
CA LEU A 4 8.81 15.46 32.56
C LEU A 4 7.38 14.99 32.75
N ASN A 5 6.44 15.92 32.86
CA ASN A 5 5.00 15.65 32.75
C ASN A 5 4.71 15.01 31.39
N SER A 6 4.84 13.69 31.29
CA SER A 6 4.49 12.95 30.08
C SER A 6 2.97 12.79 30.04
N ARG A 7 2.29 13.77 29.44
CA ARG A 7 0.89 13.61 29.05
C ARG A 7 0.83 12.55 27.96
N LEU A 8 0.34 11.37 28.30
CA LEU A 8 0.02 10.32 27.34
C LEU A 8 -1.31 10.70 26.67
N VAL A 9 -1.29 10.87 25.34
CA VAL A 9 -2.50 11.08 24.54
C VAL A 9 -2.74 9.83 23.71
N LEU A 10 -3.89 9.18 23.91
CA LEU A 10 -4.31 8.03 23.11
C LEU A 10 -5.27 8.50 22.02
N ILE A 11 -4.93 8.23 20.75
CA ILE A 11 -5.76 8.56 19.60
C ILE A 11 -6.12 7.27 18.86
N ASP A 12 -7.42 7.02 18.71
CA ASP A 12 -7.93 5.94 17.87
C ASP A 12 -8.24 6.47 16.46
N ILE A 13 -7.38 6.10 15.51
CA ILE A 13 -7.46 6.56 14.13
C ILE A 13 -8.64 5.90 13.38
N ASN A 14 -9.12 4.73 13.82
CA ASN A 14 -10.19 3.99 13.11
C ASN A 14 -11.57 4.59 13.35
N SER A 15 -11.86 5.06 14.57
CA SER A 15 -13.13 5.73 14.89
C SER A 15 -13.20 7.15 14.28
N SER A 16 -12.06 7.84 14.17
CA SER A 16 -11.97 9.14 13.50
C SER A 16 -12.08 9.05 11.97
N TRP A 17 -11.55 8.01 11.33
CA TRP A 17 -11.65 7.82 9.87
C TRP A 17 -13.10 7.64 9.39
N GLN A 18 -13.93 6.90 10.14
CA GLN A 18 -15.36 6.77 9.81
C GLN A 18 -16.15 8.08 10.04
N ALA A 19 -15.74 8.91 11.00
CA ALA A 19 -16.31 10.23 11.21
C ALA A 19 -15.95 11.19 10.06
N SER A 20 -14.69 11.18 9.58
CA SER A 20 -14.24 11.97 8.43
C SER A 20 -14.93 11.57 7.12
N ARG A 21 -15.23 10.27 6.92
CA ARG A 21 -16.05 9.81 5.79
C ARG A 21 -17.49 10.36 5.80
N ARG A 22 -18.10 10.55 6.98
CA ARG A 22 -19.43 11.16 7.09
C ARG A 22 -19.43 12.65 6.75
N LEU A 23 -18.34 13.36 7.07
CA LEU A 23 -18.20 14.78 6.72
C LEU A 23 -17.99 15.00 5.21
N ILE A 24 -17.19 14.14 4.56
CA ILE A 24 -16.96 14.18 3.10
C ILE A 24 -18.23 13.81 2.30
N SER A 25 -19.04 12.87 2.82
CA SER A 25 -20.33 12.51 2.21
C SER A 25 -21.43 13.56 2.43
N ALA A 26 -21.34 14.39 3.46
CA ALA A 26 -22.32 15.45 3.76
C ALA A 26 -22.08 16.71 2.92
N THR A 27 -20.87 16.90 2.37
CA THR A 27 -20.57 18.04 1.47
C THR A 27 -20.94 17.77 0.01
N THR A 28 -21.30 16.54 -0.35
CA THR A 28 -21.65 16.13 -1.73
C THR A 28 -23.15 16.06 -2.01
N THR A 29 -24.03 16.38 -1.05
CA THR A 29 -25.50 16.32 -1.22
C THR A 29 -26.23 17.65 -1.04
N ALA A 30 -25.52 18.77 -1.01
CA ALA A 30 -26.12 20.10 -0.84
C ALA A 30 -26.17 20.91 -2.14
N PHE A 31 -26.85 20.42 -3.18
CA PHE A 31 -27.42 21.26 -4.25
C PHE A 31 -28.62 20.56 -4.91
N SER A 32 -29.82 20.79 -4.36
CA SER A 32 -31.07 20.95 -5.12
C SER A 32 -32.18 21.37 -4.17
N THR A 33 -32.58 22.63 -4.27
CA THR A 33 -33.72 23.25 -3.59
C THR A 33 -35.03 22.90 -4.30
N ASP A 34 -35.89 22.24 -3.54
CA ASP A 34 -37.26 22.64 -3.17
C ASP A 34 -38.44 22.60 -4.16
N SER A 35 -39.60 22.25 -3.57
CA SER A 35 -40.99 22.60 -3.92
C SER A 35 -42.00 21.43 -4.02
N SER A 36 -42.75 21.28 -2.92
CA SER A 36 -44.23 21.45 -2.87
C SER A 36 -45.09 20.25 -2.42
N SER A 37 -45.53 20.35 -1.16
CA SER A 37 -46.93 20.36 -0.69
C SER A 37 -47.86 19.12 -0.69
N PHE A 38 -48.52 19.00 0.48
CA PHE A 38 -49.86 18.46 0.79
C PHE A 38 -50.11 16.98 1.18
N ARG A 39 -50.36 16.84 2.50
CA ARG A 39 -51.52 16.23 3.20
C ARG A 39 -51.64 14.69 3.44
N ARG A 40 -52.02 14.45 4.70
CA ARG A 40 -52.91 13.42 5.30
C ARG A 40 -52.34 12.08 5.82
N THR A 41 -52.17 12.07 7.14
CA THR A 41 -52.72 11.12 8.14
C THR A 41 -53.08 9.68 7.70
N ARG A 42 -52.47 8.67 8.33
CA ARG A 42 -53.10 7.78 9.35
C ARG A 42 -52.20 6.58 9.70
N GLY A 43 -52.04 6.36 11.00
CA GLY A 43 -52.09 5.06 11.71
C GLY A 43 -51.14 3.93 11.31
N ALA A 44 -50.27 3.50 12.23
CA ALA A 44 -50.47 2.31 13.06
C ALA A 44 -49.17 1.86 13.75
N ARG A 45 -49.33 1.09 14.81
CA ARG A 45 -48.36 0.76 15.87
C ARG A 45 -47.34 -0.31 15.48
N GLN A 46 -46.11 -0.11 15.97
CA GLN A 46 -45.23 -1.04 16.71
C GLN A 46 -45.61 -2.55 16.81
N ARG A 47 -44.65 -3.44 16.47
CA ARG A 47 -43.83 -4.32 17.35
C ARG A 47 -43.60 -5.79 16.85
N ILE A 48 -42.32 -6.19 16.90
CA ILE A 48 -41.73 -7.47 17.40
C ILE A 48 -41.59 -8.74 16.51
N ALA A 49 -40.31 -9.11 16.34
CA ALA A 49 -39.59 -10.41 16.41
C ALA A 49 -39.71 -11.58 15.39
N SER A 50 -38.51 -12.01 14.97
CA SER A 50 -37.94 -13.37 14.84
C SER A 50 -38.59 -14.43 13.94
N SER A 51 -37.81 -14.99 13.00
CA SER A 51 -37.41 -16.42 12.95
C SER A 51 -36.64 -16.79 11.66
N LYS A 52 -36.13 -18.02 11.62
CA LYS A 52 -35.03 -18.60 10.83
C LYS A 52 -35.34 -18.95 9.35
N SER A 53 -34.26 -19.17 8.59
CA SER A 53 -34.08 -19.63 7.18
C SER A 53 -34.85 -20.91 6.78
N PRO A 54 -34.97 -21.25 5.47
CA PRO A 54 -33.89 -21.97 4.76
C PRO A 54 -33.75 -21.67 3.23
N ALA A 55 -32.77 -22.33 2.61
CA ALA A 55 -32.18 -22.17 1.28
C ALA A 55 -33.01 -22.64 0.06
N SER A 56 -32.69 -22.12 -1.13
CA SER A 56 -32.61 -22.88 -2.40
C SER A 56 -32.12 -21.99 -3.58
N SER A 57 -31.34 -22.58 -4.47
CA SER A 57 -30.80 -22.11 -5.77
C SER A 57 -31.49 -22.88 -6.92
N PRO A 58 -31.19 -22.69 -8.24
CA PRO A 58 -30.92 -21.48 -9.05
C PRO A 58 -31.67 -21.43 -10.43
N SER A 59 -31.43 -20.34 -11.20
CA SER A 59 -31.51 -20.17 -12.69
C SER A 59 -32.83 -19.61 -13.30
N PRO A 60 -32.86 -19.06 -14.56
CA PRO A 60 -31.84 -18.35 -15.38
C PRO A 60 -32.34 -17.05 -16.08
N VAL A 61 -31.38 -16.28 -16.62
CA VAL A 61 -31.41 -15.48 -17.89
C VAL A 61 -32.59 -14.51 -18.19
N ARG A 62 -32.27 -13.21 -18.31
CA ARG A 62 -32.78 -12.34 -19.40
C ARG A 62 -31.95 -11.07 -19.58
N ARG A 63 -31.37 -10.89 -20.77
CA ARG A 63 -30.97 -9.57 -21.31
C ARG A 63 -32.23 -8.84 -21.80
N PRO A 64 -32.22 -7.51 -21.81
CA PRO A 64 -32.35 -6.85 -23.11
C PRO A 64 -31.39 -5.66 -23.30
N SER A 65 -31.19 -5.40 -24.57
CA SER A 65 -30.38 -4.39 -25.26
C SER A 65 -30.97 -2.98 -25.24
N ASP A 66 -30.19 -2.08 -25.85
CA ASP A 66 -30.52 -0.73 -26.36
C ASP A 66 -30.49 0.34 -25.25
N GLY A 67 -29.66 1.37 -25.32
CA GLY A 67 -29.17 2.15 -26.44
C GLY A 67 -29.26 3.63 -26.00
N PHE A 68 -28.66 4.53 -26.78
CA PHE A 68 -28.63 6.00 -26.64
C PHE A 68 -27.36 6.63 -26.04
N SER A 69 -26.52 7.06 -26.98
CA SER A 69 -25.53 8.13 -26.94
C SER A 69 -26.15 9.47 -26.55
N PHE A 70 -25.39 10.34 -25.88
CA PHE A 70 -25.32 11.77 -26.20
C PHE A 70 -24.03 12.39 -25.66
N ASP A 71 -23.31 13.05 -26.57
CA ASP A 71 -22.25 14.03 -26.32
C ASP A 71 -22.73 15.18 -25.43
N VAL A 72 -21.80 15.79 -24.68
CA VAL A 72 -21.60 17.26 -24.66
C VAL A 72 -20.40 17.63 -23.76
N ARG A 73 -19.35 18.13 -24.44
CA ARG A 73 -18.62 19.38 -24.19
C ARG A 73 -18.20 19.75 -22.75
N SER A 74 -16.88 19.83 -22.59
CA SER A 74 -16.15 20.48 -21.49
C SER A 74 -16.53 21.95 -21.30
N PRO A 75 -16.30 22.48 -20.08
CA PRO A 75 -15.58 23.74 -19.94
C PRO A 75 -14.37 23.62 -18.99
N SER A 76 -13.31 24.29 -19.43
CA SER A 76 -12.06 24.64 -18.77
C SER A 76 -12.22 25.55 -17.55
N ALA A 77 -11.43 25.33 -16.49
CA ALA A 77 -10.48 26.31 -15.91
C ALA A 77 -10.02 25.89 -14.50
N ASP A 78 -8.70 25.67 -14.39
CA ASP A 78 -7.78 26.02 -13.31
C ASP A 78 -8.16 25.81 -11.84
N SER A 79 -7.59 24.76 -11.25
CA SER A 79 -6.90 24.85 -9.96
C SER A 79 -5.83 23.77 -9.87
N THR A 80 -4.57 24.19 -10.01
CA THR A 80 -3.38 23.36 -9.85
C THR A 80 -3.20 22.96 -8.39
N ASN A 81 -3.82 21.86 -7.98
CA ASN A 81 -3.36 21.07 -6.85
C ASN A 81 -2.32 20.07 -7.36
N PHE A 82 -1.04 20.37 -7.14
CA PHE A 82 0.04 19.43 -7.33
C PHE A 82 -0.05 18.33 -6.26
N ALA A 83 -0.92 17.36 -6.49
CA ALA A 83 -0.73 16.01 -5.97
C ALA A 83 0.45 15.41 -6.75
N SER A 84 1.67 15.61 -6.27
CA SER A 84 2.83 14.89 -6.78
C SER A 84 2.81 13.46 -6.24
N THR A 85 1.83 12.69 -6.69
CA THR A 85 1.90 11.24 -6.72
C THR A 85 2.91 10.94 -7.83
N ALA A 86 4.07 10.33 -7.54
CA ALA A 86 4.80 9.67 -8.61
C ALA A 86 3.78 8.73 -9.29
N PRO A 87 3.57 8.80 -10.62
CA PRO A 87 2.52 8.02 -11.24
C PRO A 87 2.80 6.54 -10.93
N PRO A 88 1.78 5.75 -10.57
CA PRO A 88 1.93 4.34 -10.19
C PRO A 88 2.66 3.49 -11.25
N THR A 89 2.84 4.03 -12.45
CA THR A 89 3.55 3.44 -13.58
C THR A 89 5.06 3.32 -13.34
N VAL A 90 5.74 4.33 -12.78
CA VAL A 90 7.22 4.36 -12.77
C VAL A 90 7.82 3.33 -11.80
N GLU A 91 7.22 3.16 -10.62
CA GLU A 91 7.65 2.12 -9.68
C GLU A 91 7.33 0.72 -10.22
N LEU A 92 6.13 0.55 -10.78
CA LEU A 92 5.72 -0.71 -11.39
C LEU A 92 6.62 -1.09 -12.58
N ASP A 93 7.12 -0.13 -13.35
CA ASP A 93 8.05 -0.38 -14.44
C ASP A 93 9.36 -1.03 -13.94
N ALA A 94 9.94 -0.51 -12.85
CA ALA A 94 11.13 -1.10 -12.23
C ALA A 94 10.86 -2.53 -11.73
N PHE A 95 9.66 -2.80 -11.20
CA PHE A 95 9.23 -4.16 -10.86
C PHE A 95 9.07 -5.06 -12.09
N LEU A 96 8.50 -4.57 -13.18
CA LEU A 96 8.33 -5.37 -14.39
C LEU A 96 9.67 -5.67 -15.06
N GLU A 97 10.65 -4.79 -14.91
CA GLU A 97 12.00 -4.98 -15.45
C GLU A 97 12.73 -6.16 -14.84
N ILE A 98 12.50 -6.49 -13.56
CA ILE A 98 13.15 -7.64 -12.92
C ILE A 98 12.59 -8.98 -13.43
N LEU A 99 11.38 -9.00 -14.01
CA LEU A 99 10.76 -10.24 -14.45
C LEU A 99 11.36 -10.74 -15.78
N PRO A 100 11.28 -12.05 -16.05
CA PRO A 100 11.62 -12.61 -17.36
C PRO A 100 10.82 -11.92 -18.48
N PRO A 101 11.41 -11.70 -19.68
CA PRO A 101 10.76 -10.96 -20.76
C PRO A 101 9.38 -11.51 -21.17
N ALA A 102 9.23 -12.83 -21.18
CA ALA A 102 7.97 -13.49 -21.50
C ALA A 102 6.88 -13.15 -20.46
N THR A 103 7.20 -13.29 -19.16
CA THR A 103 6.31 -12.95 -18.05
C THR A 103 5.91 -11.48 -18.08
N ARG A 104 6.89 -10.58 -18.28
CA ARG A 104 6.64 -9.14 -18.40
C ARG A 104 5.68 -8.82 -19.55
N LYS A 105 5.90 -9.42 -20.71
CA LYS A 105 5.09 -9.17 -21.92
C LYS A 105 3.61 -9.52 -21.70
N GLU A 106 3.33 -10.62 -21.00
CA GLU A 106 1.94 -11.01 -20.71
C GLU A 106 1.32 -10.15 -19.62
N LEU A 107 2.08 -9.82 -18.57
CA LEU A 107 1.59 -8.95 -17.48
C LEU A 107 1.14 -7.57 -17.96
N VAL A 108 1.89 -6.93 -18.86
CA VAL A 108 1.56 -5.58 -19.37
C VAL A 108 0.24 -5.56 -20.14
N LYS A 109 -0.23 -6.70 -20.66
CA LYS A 109 -1.52 -6.79 -21.36
C LYS A 109 -2.71 -6.93 -20.41
N HIS A 110 -2.47 -7.26 -19.15
CA HIS A 110 -3.54 -7.50 -18.19
C HIS A 110 -4.22 -6.17 -17.80
N GLU A 111 -5.54 -6.10 -17.94
CA GLU A 111 -6.31 -4.86 -17.72
C GLU A 111 -6.12 -4.28 -16.31
N ALA A 112 -6.04 -5.15 -15.30
CA ALA A 112 -5.86 -4.78 -13.90
C ALA A 112 -4.39 -4.74 -13.43
N ILE A 113 -3.42 -4.54 -14.33
CA ILE A 113 -1.98 -4.58 -13.98
C ILE A 113 -1.60 -3.61 -12.83
N GLY A 114 -2.29 -2.47 -12.72
CA GLY A 114 -2.09 -1.52 -11.61
C GLY A 114 -2.45 -2.08 -10.23
N GLU A 115 -3.24 -3.15 -10.17
CA GLU A 115 -3.66 -3.82 -8.94
C GLU A 115 -2.81 -5.06 -8.61
N LEU A 116 -1.77 -5.37 -9.40
CA LEU A 116 -0.89 -6.53 -9.19
C LEU A 116 -0.33 -6.57 -7.75
N ILE A 117 -0.56 -7.65 -7.02
CA ILE A 117 -0.08 -7.82 -5.65
C ILE A 117 1.29 -8.48 -5.64
N GLU A 118 1.41 -9.62 -6.30
CA GLU A 118 2.66 -10.37 -6.38
C GLU A 118 2.73 -11.25 -7.63
N VAL A 119 3.95 -11.61 -8.02
CA VAL A 119 4.26 -12.58 -9.05
C VAL A 119 5.05 -13.72 -8.40
N VAL A 120 4.57 -14.95 -8.59
CA VAL A 120 5.17 -16.18 -8.07
C VAL A 120 5.74 -16.97 -9.25
N MET A 121 7.02 -17.30 -9.15
CA MET A 121 7.74 -18.08 -10.15
C MET A 121 8.47 -19.23 -9.47
N ASP A 122 7.92 -20.43 -9.55
CA ASP A 122 8.52 -21.64 -8.99
C ASP A 122 8.99 -22.55 -10.12
N LEU A 123 10.23 -23.05 -10.01
CA LEU A 123 10.83 -23.93 -11.00
C LEU A 123 9.92 -25.12 -11.33
N GLY A 124 9.65 -25.33 -12.63
CA GLY A 124 8.80 -26.40 -13.12
C GLY A 124 7.29 -26.16 -12.96
N ARG A 125 6.87 -25.00 -12.45
CA ARG A 125 5.46 -24.59 -12.35
C ARG A 125 5.16 -23.44 -13.28
N LYS A 126 3.88 -23.25 -13.60
CA LYS A 126 3.42 -22.09 -14.35
C LYS A 126 3.58 -20.82 -13.49
N PRO A 127 4.08 -19.71 -14.06
CA PRO A 127 4.17 -18.45 -13.32
C PRO A 127 2.76 -17.90 -13.02
N LEU A 128 2.58 -17.41 -11.80
CA LEU A 128 1.30 -16.90 -11.29
C LEU A 128 1.42 -15.41 -10.95
N ALA A 129 0.41 -14.64 -11.28
CA ALA A 129 0.19 -13.29 -10.77
C ALA A 129 -0.97 -13.33 -9.79
N ARG A 130 -0.89 -12.57 -8.69
CA ARG A 130 -2.00 -12.40 -7.76
C ARG A 130 -2.57 -11.00 -7.87
N PHE A 131 -3.90 -10.93 -7.94
CA PHE A 131 -4.68 -9.70 -7.92
C PHE A 131 -5.72 -9.78 -6.80
N PRO A 132 -6.34 -8.65 -6.41
CA PRO A 132 -7.47 -8.67 -5.47
C PRO A 132 -8.63 -9.56 -5.92
N SER A 133 -8.81 -9.70 -7.23
CA SER A 133 -9.82 -10.56 -7.86
C SER A 133 -9.47 -12.06 -7.85
N GLY A 134 -8.20 -12.42 -7.61
CA GLY A 134 -7.72 -13.79 -7.58
C GLY A 134 -6.39 -14.01 -8.30
N ASP A 135 -5.99 -15.27 -8.38
CA ASP A 135 -4.75 -15.70 -9.02
C ASP A 135 -4.96 -15.86 -10.54
N TRP A 136 -4.00 -15.39 -11.32
CA TRP A 136 -3.96 -15.49 -12.77
C TRP A 136 -2.70 -16.22 -13.23
N VAL A 137 -2.86 -17.22 -14.09
CA VAL A 137 -1.75 -17.93 -14.73
C VAL A 137 -1.22 -17.06 -15.86
N ILE A 138 0.02 -16.58 -15.70
CA ILE A 138 0.62 -15.63 -16.65
C ILE A 138 0.99 -16.32 -17.97
N SER A 139 1.44 -17.57 -17.89
CA SER A 139 1.83 -18.39 -19.04
C SER A 139 1.61 -19.87 -18.78
N GLU A 140 1.30 -20.61 -19.84
CA GLU A 140 1.21 -22.08 -19.80
C GLU A 140 2.59 -22.75 -19.72
N GLN A 141 3.65 -22.03 -20.10
CA GLN A 141 5.02 -22.52 -20.02
C GLN A 141 5.51 -22.51 -18.56
N ALA A 142 6.10 -23.62 -18.14
CA ALA A 142 6.69 -23.73 -16.82
C ALA A 142 7.94 -22.86 -16.68
N VAL A 143 8.12 -22.26 -15.50
CA VAL A 143 9.31 -21.49 -15.13
C VAL A 143 10.54 -22.36 -15.19
N THR A 144 11.57 -21.87 -15.87
CA THR A 144 12.85 -22.56 -16.03
C THR A 144 13.93 -21.99 -15.10
N HIS A 145 15.05 -22.70 -14.95
CA HIS A 145 16.22 -22.16 -14.24
C HIS A 145 16.74 -20.88 -14.88
N GLN A 146 16.62 -20.74 -16.21
CA GLN A 146 17.08 -19.55 -16.92
C GLN A 146 16.22 -18.33 -16.56
N ASP A 147 14.91 -18.51 -16.42
CA ASP A 147 13.99 -17.43 -16.01
C ASP A 147 14.35 -16.91 -14.61
N LEU A 148 14.56 -17.82 -13.65
CA LEU A 148 14.96 -17.46 -12.30
C LEU A 148 16.33 -16.76 -12.29
N LYS A 149 17.30 -17.26 -13.06
CA LYS A 149 18.63 -16.66 -13.17
C LYS A 149 18.59 -15.25 -13.75
N LEU A 150 17.77 -15.03 -14.79
CA LEU A 150 17.55 -13.72 -15.38
C LEU A 150 16.97 -12.74 -14.36
N ALA A 151 15.95 -13.16 -13.60
CA ALA A 151 15.36 -12.30 -12.58
C ALA A 151 16.35 -11.96 -11.45
N VAL A 152 17.07 -12.96 -10.93
CA VAL A 152 18.08 -12.78 -9.88
C VAL A 152 19.18 -11.81 -10.34
N SER A 153 19.63 -11.90 -11.59
CA SER A 153 20.68 -11.01 -12.12
C SER A 153 20.33 -9.52 -12.12
N LYS A 154 19.04 -9.17 -11.99
CA LYS A 154 18.55 -7.78 -12.01
C LYS A 154 18.21 -7.21 -10.63
N VAL A 155 18.04 -8.06 -9.62
CA VAL A 155 17.59 -7.66 -8.28
C VAL A 155 18.78 -7.36 -7.36
N GLY A 156 19.92 -8.04 -7.56
CA GLY A 156 21.10 -7.94 -6.70
C GLY A 156 21.20 -9.11 -5.73
N ASP A 157 22.03 -8.93 -4.69
CA ASP A 157 22.25 -9.97 -3.69
C ASP A 157 21.04 -10.13 -2.75
N PHE A 158 20.88 -11.34 -2.22
CA PHE A 158 19.86 -11.66 -1.23
C PHE A 158 20.50 -11.65 0.16
N SER A 159 19.82 -11.04 1.13
CA SER A 159 20.20 -11.08 2.54
C SER A 159 20.03 -12.48 3.14
N ASP A 160 20.49 -12.64 4.38
CA ASP A 160 20.47 -13.91 5.13
C ASP A 160 19.07 -14.51 5.29
N ASP A 161 18.02 -13.69 5.20
CA ASP A 161 16.62 -14.12 5.25
C ASP A 161 16.00 -14.40 3.86
N ASN A 162 16.83 -14.50 2.82
CA ASN A 162 16.45 -14.72 1.43
C ASN A 162 15.57 -13.63 0.84
N ARG A 163 15.70 -12.39 1.31
CA ARG A 163 15.03 -11.23 0.75
C ARG A 163 15.98 -10.32 -0.01
N SER A 164 15.44 -9.57 -0.94
CA SER A 164 16.11 -8.50 -1.65
C SER A 164 15.08 -7.47 -2.11
N GLY A 165 15.55 -6.30 -2.53
CA GLY A 165 14.72 -5.18 -2.95
C GLY A 165 15.24 -4.51 -4.20
N ILE A 166 14.38 -3.71 -4.82
CA ILE A 166 14.77 -2.85 -5.94
C ILE A 166 15.06 -1.47 -5.37
N ASN A 167 16.22 -0.91 -5.72
CA ASN A 167 16.61 0.44 -5.33
C ASN A 167 15.51 1.46 -5.62
N ARG A 168 15.32 2.42 -4.69
CA ARG A 168 14.30 3.48 -4.75
C ARG A 168 12.85 2.98 -4.77
N SER A 169 12.59 1.72 -4.45
CA SER A 169 11.25 1.12 -4.45
C SER A 169 10.92 0.46 -3.11
N LEU A 170 9.66 0.06 -2.94
CA LEU A 170 9.22 -0.81 -1.86
C LEU A 170 8.96 -2.26 -2.33
N HIS A 171 9.36 -2.60 -3.56
CA HIS A 171 9.21 -3.94 -4.08
C HIS A 171 10.11 -4.91 -3.33
N ARG A 172 9.59 -6.12 -3.11
CA ARG A 172 10.29 -7.15 -2.34
C ARG A 172 10.38 -8.43 -3.13
N ILE A 173 11.57 -8.99 -3.21
CA ILE A 173 11.85 -10.23 -3.91
C ILE A 173 12.31 -11.22 -2.86
N SER A 174 11.58 -12.32 -2.70
CA SER A 174 11.90 -13.39 -1.77
C SER A 174 12.28 -14.64 -2.54
N ALA A 175 13.45 -15.19 -2.26
CA ALA A 175 13.94 -16.41 -2.89
C ALA A 175 13.58 -17.65 -2.07
N ILE A 176 13.16 -18.69 -2.77
CA ILE A 176 13.03 -20.04 -2.21
C ILE A 176 14.25 -20.83 -2.67
N ARG A 177 14.97 -21.44 -1.73
CA ARG A 177 16.19 -22.19 -2.01
C ARG A 177 16.03 -23.68 -1.69
N ASN A 178 16.67 -24.53 -2.49
CA ASN A 178 16.77 -25.96 -2.21
C ASN A 178 17.86 -26.25 -1.16
N ARG A 179 18.03 -27.54 -0.80
CA ARG A 179 19.05 -27.98 0.18
C ARG A 179 20.50 -27.71 -0.25
N LYS A 180 20.74 -27.41 -1.53
CA LYS A 180 22.04 -27.00 -2.07
C LYS A 180 22.18 -25.48 -2.15
N LEU A 181 21.28 -24.73 -1.49
CA LEU A 181 21.20 -23.26 -1.49
C LEU A 181 20.95 -22.63 -2.87
N GLN A 182 20.54 -23.42 -3.86
CA GLN A 182 20.20 -22.91 -5.19
C GLN A 182 18.79 -22.33 -5.17
N ILE A 183 18.60 -21.16 -5.80
CA ILE A 183 17.30 -20.53 -5.96
C ILE A 183 16.45 -21.39 -6.90
N ILE A 184 15.32 -21.87 -6.39
CA ILE A 184 14.34 -22.70 -7.10
C ILE A 184 12.96 -22.03 -7.20
N GLY A 185 12.79 -20.85 -6.60
CA GLY A 185 11.58 -20.06 -6.74
C GLY A 185 11.79 -18.61 -6.31
N LEU A 186 10.93 -17.74 -6.81
CA LEU A 186 10.89 -16.31 -6.49
C LEU A 186 9.45 -15.88 -6.21
N THR A 187 9.26 -15.14 -5.14
CA THR A 187 8.03 -14.38 -4.87
C THR A 187 8.36 -12.90 -4.94
N CYS A 188 7.86 -12.21 -5.97
CA CYS A 188 8.09 -10.80 -6.21
C CYS A 188 6.83 -10.03 -5.82
N ARG A 189 6.87 -9.23 -4.76
CA ARG A 189 5.73 -8.46 -4.24
C ARG A 189 5.81 -7.00 -4.68
N VAL A 190 4.68 -6.47 -5.10
CA VAL A 190 4.55 -5.07 -5.49
C VAL A 190 4.39 -4.22 -4.24
N GLY A 191 5.44 -3.50 -3.85
CA GLY A 191 5.37 -2.45 -2.85
C GLY A 191 4.55 -1.27 -3.36
N ARG A 192 3.77 -0.66 -2.47
CA ARG A 192 2.95 0.51 -2.77
C ARG A 192 3.10 1.56 -1.68
N VAL A 193 2.95 2.80 -2.10
CA VAL A 193 2.99 3.97 -1.23
C VAL A 193 1.61 4.57 -1.20
N VAL A 194 1.13 4.85 0.01
CA VAL A 194 -0.10 5.60 0.23
C VAL A 194 0.31 6.89 0.96
N SER A 195 -0.09 8.02 0.40
CA SER A 195 0.12 9.35 1.01
C SER A 195 -1.19 9.85 1.65
N GLY A 196 -1.08 10.83 2.54
CA GLY A 196 -2.18 11.43 3.30
C GLY A 196 -2.56 10.70 4.59
N SER A 197 -1.88 9.60 4.94
CA SER A 197 -2.13 8.82 6.15
C SER A 197 -1.76 9.55 7.44
N ALA A 198 -0.73 10.40 7.41
CA ALA A 198 -0.24 11.15 8.58
C ALA A 198 -0.94 12.50 8.79
N GLU A 199 -1.73 12.97 7.83
CA GLU A 199 -2.34 14.30 7.86
C GLU A 199 -3.29 14.49 9.06
N ILE A 200 -3.97 13.42 9.47
CA ILE A 200 -4.89 13.43 10.62
C ILE A 200 -4.20 13.73 11.96
N ILE A 201 -2.89 13.52 12.07
CA ILE A 201 -2.09 13.80 13.26
C ILE A 201 -1.00 14.85 12.99
N ARG A 202 -1.16 15.69 11.96
CA ARG A 202 -0.18 16.72 11.58
C ARG A 202 0.18 17.63 12.76
N ASP A 203 -0.81 18.06 13.51
CA ASP A 203 -0.67 18.90 14.69
C ASP A 203 0.24 18.27 15.76
N LEU A 204 0.10 16.96 15.99
CA LEU A 204 0.97 16.22 16.92
C LEU A 204 2.40 16.10 16.42
N ILE A 205 2.57 15.83 15.12
CA ILE A 205 3.89 15.75 14.47
C ILE A 205 4.62 17.10 14.60
N GLU A 206 3.89 18.20 14.39
CA GLU A 206 4.37 19.57 14.57
C GLU A 206 4.77 19.87 16.01
N GLY A 207 3.97 19.39 16.97
CA GLY A 207 4.24 19.51 18.41
C GLY A 207 5.56 18.87 18.86
N GLY A 208 6.13 17.95 18.08
CA GLY A 208 7.48 17.42 18.28
C GLY A 208 7.64 16.46 19.47
N GLY A 209 6.53 16.02 20.06
CA GLY A 209 6.54 14.97 21.09
C GLY A 209 6.85 13.59 20.52
N SER A 210 7.15 12.64 21.41
CA SER A 210 7.32 11.24 21.02
C SER A 210 5.98 10.60 20.69
N ILE A 211 5.89 9.95 19.53
CA ILE A 211 4.69 9.27 19.05
C ILE A 211 4.95 7.77 19.00
N LEU A 212 4.03 6.99 19.57
CA LEU A 212 4.03 5.52 19.50
C LEU A 212 2.82 5.06 18.68
N VAL A 213 3.06 4.31 17.61
CA VAL A 213 2.02 3.77 16.73
C VAL A 213 1.81 2.29 17.03
N ILE A 214 0.62 1.91 17.50
CA ILE A 214 0.23 0.54 17.84
C ILE A 214 -1.00 0.12 17.04
N GLY A 215 -1.07 -1.15 16.66
CA GLY A 215 -2.22 -1.74 15.99
C GLY A 215 -1.90 -3.11 15.41
N SER A 216 -2.95 -3.84 15.04
CA SER A 216 -2.84 -5.18 14.45
C SER A 216 -1.92 -5.20 13.21
N PRO A 217 -1.37 -6.36 12.81
CA PRO A 217 -0.67 -6.49 11.54
C PRO A 217 -1.53 -6.00 10.36
N GLY A 218 -0.90 -5.35 9.37
CA GLY A 218 -1.58 -4.88 8.15
C GLY A 218 -2.39 -3.59 8.25
N VAL A 219 -2.54 -2.96 9.42
CA VAL A 219 -3.36 -1.73 9.57
C VAL A 219 -2.70 -0.43 9.08
N GLY A 220 -1.54 -0.49 8.43
CA GLY A 220 -0.87 0.69 7.86
C GLY A 220 0.09 1.45 8.80
N LYS A 221 0.53 0.84 9.90
CA LYS A 221 1.51 1.46 10.84
C LYS A 221 2.78 1.96 10.13
N THR A 222 3.37 1.12 9.30
CA THR A 222 4.59 1.45 8.55
C THR A 222 4.34 2.56 7.53
N THR A 223 3.16 2.57 6.89
CA THR A 223 2.74 3.64 5.98
C THR A 223 2.70 4.99 6.71
N LEU A 224 2.09 5.02 7.89
CA LEU A 224 2.01 6.22 8.73
C LEU A 224 3.42 6.69 9.14
N ILE A 225 4.27 5.80 9.65
CA ILE A 225 5.63 6.15 10.09
C ILE A 225 6.47 6.70 8.92
N ARG A 226 6.38 6.07 7.74
CA ARG A 226 7.08 6.52 6.53
C ARG A 226 6.70 7.96 6.19
N GLU A 227 5.42 8.27 6.23
CA GLU A 227 4.93 9.61 5.91
C GLU A 227 5.27 10.64 6.98
N ILE A 228 5.20 10.29 8.27
CA ILE A 228 5.69 11.15 9.36
C ILE A 228 7.14 11.53 9.12
N ALA A 229 8.00 10.57 8.77
CA ALA A 229 9.41 10.83 8.49
C ALA A 229 9.60 11.79 7.31
N ARG A 230 8.85 11.60 6.22
CA ARG A 230 8.83 12.51 5.07
C ARG A 230 8.40 13.92 5.46
N MET A 231 7.30 14.07 6.19
CA MET A 231 6.80 15.37 6.65
C MET A 231 7.84 16.09 7.51
N LEU A 232 8.42 15.38 8.49
CA LEU A 232 9.46 15.94 9.35
C LEU A 232 10.71 16.36 8.55
N ALA A 233 11.16 15.54 7.61
CA ALA A 233 12.37 15.79 6.83
C ALA A 233 12.18 16.88 5.78
N ASP A 234 11.09 16.85 5.01
CA ASP A 234 10.88 17.68 3.84
C ASP A 234 10.19 19.00 4.16
N GLU A 235 9.06 18.92 4.87
CA GLU A 235 8.18 20.06 5.17
C GLU A 235 8.69 20.84 6.39
N HIS A 236 8.98 20.13 7.48
CA HIS A 236 9.51 20.77 8.70
C HIS A 236 11.04 20.95 8.69
N ARG A 237 11.73 20.47 7.65
CA ARG A 237 13.19 20.60 7.46
C ARG A 237 14.00 20.13 8.68
N LYS A 238 13.50 19.14 9.42
CA LYS A 238 14.20 18.55 10.56
C LYS A 238 15.25 17.54 10.06
N ARG A 239 16.29 17.34 10.87
CA ARG A 239 17.23 16.23 10.66
C ARG A 239 16.57 14.95 11.15
N VAL A 240 16.22 14.07 10.22
CA VAL A 240 15.51 12.82 10.51
C VAL A 240 16.42 11.65 10.15
N VAL A 241 16.56 10.71 11.08
CA VAL A 241 17.21 9.42 10.86
C VAL A 241 16.19 8.33 11.16
N ILE A 242 16.02 7.41 10.21
CA ILE A 242 15.20 6.21 10.35
C ILE A 242 16.15 5.05 10.60
N VAL A 243 15.97 4.38 11.73
CA VAL A 243 16.63 3.10 12.01
C VAL A 243 15.67 2.00 11.61
N ASP A 244 15.94 1.38 10.46
CA ASP A 244 15.03 0.44 9.79
C ASP A 244 15.54 -0.99 9.97
N THR A 245 15.00 -1.69 10.96
CA THR A 245 15.43 -3.05 11.30
C THR A 245 14.91 -4.09 10.31
N SER A 246 13.71 -3.89 9.77
CA SER A 246 13.03 -4.86 8.90
C SER A 246 13.06 -4.48 7.42
N ASN A 247 13.65 -3.31 7.11
CA ASN A 247 13.65 -2.68 5.80
C ASN A 247 12.25 -2.37 5.25
N GLU A 248 11.25 -2.23 6.12
CA GLU A 248 9.88 -1.96 5.70
C GLU A 248 9.61 -0.47 5.44
N ILE A 249 10.35 0.43 6.08
CA ILE A 249 10.07 1.88 6.00
C ILE A 249 10.70 2.45 4.73
N GLY A 250 11.99 2.20 4.53
CA GLY A 250 12.75 2.72 3.39
C GLY A 250 12.87 1.75 2.19
N GLY A 251 12.39 0.51 2.32
CA GLY A 251 12.50 -0.53 1.29
C GLY A 251 13.72 -1.43 1.46
N ASP A 252 13.78 -2.53 0.72
CA ASP A 252 14.85 -3.54 0.84
C ASP A 252 16.13 -3.20 0.05
N GLY A 253 16.10 -2.26 -0.91
CA GLY A 253 17.29 -1.85 -1.69
C GLY A 253 18.22 -0.91 -0.93
N ASP A 254 19.45 -0.70 -1.40
CA ASP A 254 20.46 0.19 -0.81
C ASP A 254 20.06 1.67 -0.86
N VAL A 255 19.47 2.07 -1.99
CA VAL A 255 18.93 3.41 -2.15
C VAL A 255 17.49 3.43 -1.63
N PRO A 256 17.16 4.24 -0.60
CA PRO A 256 15.83 4.21 -0.01
C PRO A 256 14.76 4.75 -0.96
N HIS A 257 13.54 4.29 -0.74
CA HIS A 257 12.34 4.78 -1.40
C HIS A 257 12.10 6.27 -1.12
N SER A 258 11.66 7.04 -2.14
CA SER A 258 11.45 8.50 -2.05
C SER A 258 10.42 8.94 -0.99
N GLY A 259 9.54 8.03 -0.60
CA GLY A 259 8.48 8.24 0.39
C GLY A 259 8.96 8.53 1.81
N ILE A 260 10.25 8.44 2.13
CA ILE A 260 10.82 8.95 3.40
C ILE A 260 11.36 10.39 3.28
N GLY A 261 11.26 11.01 2.10
CA GLY A 261 11.80 12.34 1.82
C GLY A 261 13.32 12.40 1.95
N ARG A 262 13.84 13.50 2.49
CA ARG A 262 15.26 13.70 2.81
C ARG A 262 15.73 12.97 4.08
N ALA A 263 14.89 12.14 4.71
CA ALA A 263 15.31 11.41 5.90
C ALA A 263 16.47 10.47 5.56
N ARG A 264 17.47 10.41 6.45
CA ARG A 264 18.54 9.41 6.34
C ARG A 264 18.00 8.07 6.83
N ARG A 265 18.43 6.99 6.19
CA ARG A 265 18.09 5.64 6.60
C ARG A 265 19.36 4.90 7.02
N MET A 266 19.25 4.21 8.15
CA MET A 266 20.25 3.28 8.64
C MET A 266 19.61 1.89 8.71
N GLN A 267 20.16 0.95 7.96
CA GLN A 267 19.74 -0.45 7.99
C GLN A 267 20.41 -1.15 9.16
N VAL A 268 19.65 -1.94 9.91
CA VAL A 268 20.20 -2.73 11.02
C VAL A 268 20.55 -4.12 10.47
N PRO A 269 21.82 -4.59 10.57
CA PRO A 269 22.21 -5.90 10.03
C PRO A 269 21.46 -7.07 10.68
N ASN A 270 21.13 -6.93 11.98
CA ASN A 270 20.39 -7.94 12.73
C ASN A 270 19.57 -7.26 13.83
N VAL A 271 18.33 -7.72 14.04
CA VAL A 271 17.43 -7.21 15.09
C VAL A 271 18.11 -7.16 16.46
N ASN A 272 18.91 -8.17 16.80
CA ASN A 272 19.61 -8.24 18.07
C ASN A 272 20.67 -7.13 18.24
N LEU A 273 21.17 -6.55 17.15
CA LEU A 273 22.18 -5.48 17.12
C LEU A 273 21.57 -4.08 17.07
N GLN A 274 20.24 -3.95 17.18
CA GLN A 274 19.58 -2.65 17.10
C GLN A 274 20.11 -1.65 18.14
N HIS A 275 20.42 -2.12 19.35
CA HIS A 275 20.93 -1.28 20.43
C HIS A 275 22.30 -0.67 20.12
N ASP A 276 23.18 -1.42 19.45
CA ASP A 276 24.51 -0.94 19.03
C ASP A 276 24.39 0.17 17.98
N VAL A 277 23.45 -0.03 17.06
CA VAL A 277 23.12 0.94 16.00
C VAL A 277 22.50 2.21 16.58
N LEU A 278 21.74 2.12 17.68
CA LEU A 278 21.14 3.27 18.36
C LEU A 278 22.08 3.98 19.35
N SER A 279 23.26 3.42 19.64
CA SER A 279 24.22 4.03 20.54
C SER A 279 24.85 5.30 19.92
N LEU A 280 25.21 6.26 20.78
CA LEU A 280 25.64 7.62 20.41
C LEU A 280 26.78 7.71 19.38
N ASN A 281 27.58 6.65 19.22
CA ASN A 281 28.69 6.62 18.27
C ASN A 281 28.24 6.42 16.81
N SER A 282 27.07 5.82 16.58
CA SER A 282 26.57 5.51 15.24
C SER A 282 25.69 6.63 14.65
N LEU A 283 25.08 7.46 15.50
CA LEU A 283 24.12 8.52 15.11
C LEU A 283 24.74 9.92 14.98
N THR A 284 26.05 10.07 15.26
CA THR A 284 26.78 11.35 15.16
C THR A 284 27.42 11.60 13.79
N LEU A 285 27.27 10.68 12.83
CA LEU A 285 27.68 10.82 11.42
C LEU A 285 26.50 11.23 10.52
#